data_AF-A0A0A2L4H3-F1
#
_entry.id   AF-A0A0A2L4H3-F1
#
_cell.length_a   1.000
_cell.length_b   1.000
_cell.length_c   1.000
_cell.angle_alpha   90.00
_cell.angle_beta   90.00
_cell.angle_gamma   90.00
#
_symmetry.space_group_name_H-M   'P 1'
#
loop_
_entity.id
_entity.type
_entity.pdbx_description
1 polymer ?
#
loop_
_entity_poly.entity_id
_entity_poly.type
_entity_poly.pdbx_seq_one_letter_code
_entity_poly.pdbx_strand_id
1 'polypeptide(L)' 'MSTFIKEILRIYLPDATAGFSNPNNGLNVRLPNGQDMCLDRLVFYSCQGITQRNQAVYSDKSNQFFPQR' A
#
# COMPACT_ATOMS: atom_id res chain seq x y z
N MET A 1 6.25 -20.75 11.34
CA MET A 1 7.49 -19.96 11.11
C MET A 1 7.27 -18.79 10.15
N SER A 2 6.62 -18.97 8.99
CA SER A 2 6.48 -17.87 8.00
C SER A 2 5.63 -16.67 8.47
N THR A 3 4.54 -16.88 9.21
CA THR A 3 3.61 -15.81 9.64
C THR A 3 4.22 -14.83 10.64
N PHE A 4 5.08 -15.31 11.54
CA PHE A 4 5.83 -14.46 12.47
C PHE A 4 6.72 -13.44 11.75
N ILE A 5 7.49 -13.88 10.76
CA ILE A 5 8.39 -13.03 9.98
C ILE A 5 7.58 -12.02 9.16
N LYS A 6 6.47 -12.45 8.55
CA LYS A 6 5.56 -11.55 7.80
C LYS A 6 4.99 -10.44 8.69
N GLU A 7 4.58 -10.77 9.91
CA GLU A 7 4.03 -9.78 10.85
C GLU A 7 5.10 -8.80 11.36
N ILE A 8 6.36 -9.25 11.52
CA ILE A 8 7.48 -8.35 11.85
C ILE A 8 7.71 -7.35 10.73
N LEU A 9 7.80 -7.81 9.48
CA LEU A 9 8.01 -6.92 8.33
C LEU A 9 6.86 -5.92 8.20
N ARG A 10 5.61 -6.36 8.41
CA ARG A 10 4.41 -5.51 8.37
C ARG A 10 4.43 -4.35 9.37
N ILE A 11 4.88 -4.61 10.60
CA ILE A 11 4.87 -3.61 11.67
C ILE A 11 6.14 -2.77 11.70
N TYR A 12 7.32 -3.33 11.43
CA TYR A 12 8.57 -2.64 11.75
C TYR A 12 9.36 -2.12 10.55
N LEU A 13 9.08 -2.56 9.32
CA LEU A 13 9.80 -2.03 8.16
C LEU A 13 9.16 -0.73 7.65
N PRO A 14 9.91 0.38 7.58
CA PRO A 14 9.51 1.55 6.83
C PRO A 14 9.78 1.28 5.34
N ASP A 15 8.89 0.56 4.68
CA ASP A 15 8.97 0.36 3.25
C ASP A 15 8.11 1.36 2.49
N ALA A 16 8.66 1.82 1.38
CA ALA A 16 7.89 2.49 0.34
C ALA A 16 8.43 2.08 -1.02
N THR A 17 7.51 1.91 -1.95
CA THR A 17 7.83 1.57 -3.33
C THR A 17 7.40 2.73 -4.21
N ALA A 18 8.33 3.22 -5.03
CA ALA A 18 8.03 4.23 -6.03
C ALA A 18 7.92 3.59 -7.42
N GLY A 19 6.96 4.04 -8.22
CA GLY A 19 6.84 3.67 -9.62
C GLY A 19 6.58 4.92 -10.47
N PHE A 20 7.12 4.97 -11.68
CA PHE A 20 6.85 6.06 -12.62
C PHE A 20 6.00 5.55 -13.77
N SER A 21 4.90 6.24 -14.09
CA SER A 21 4.13 5.95 -15.29
C SER A 21 4.79 6.60 -16.50
N ASN A 22 5.26 5.78 -17.44
CA ASN A 22 5.79 6.29 -18.69
C ASN A 22 4.72 7.06 -19.47
N PRO A 23 5.12 8.06 -20.29
CA PRO A 23 4.18 8.78 -21.14
C PRO A 23 3.47 7.84 -22.13
N ASN A 24 2.18 8.08 -22.37
CA ASN A 24 1.33 7.36 -23.32
C ASN A 24 1.08 5.89 -22.95
N ASN A 25 1.22 5.53 -21.67
CA ASN A 25 0.90 4.19 -21.19
C ASN A 25 -0.62 4.02 -20.98
N GLY A 26 -1.36 5.13 -20.92
CA GLY A 26 -2.82 5.12 -20.75
C GLY A 26 -3.26 4.63 -19.37
N LEU A 27 -2.41 4.81 -18.36
CA LEU A 27 -2.72 4.37 -16.99
C LEU A 27 -3.78 5.30 -16.40
N ASN A 28 -5.03 4.85 -16.40
CA ASN A 28 -6.15 5.55 -15.78
C ASN A 28 -6.58 4.85 -14.50
N VAL A 29 -6.85 5.62 -13.44
CA VAL A 29 -7.47 5.11 -12.21
C VAL A 29 -8.83 5.73 -12.01
N ARG A 30 -9.75 4.94 -11.46
CA ARG A 30 -11.05 5.44 -11.04
C ARG A 30 -10.98 5.87 -9.58
N LEU A 31 -11.22 7.15 -9.36
CA LEU A 31 -11.27 7.76 -8.03
C LEU A 31 -12.57 7.35 -7.31
N PRO A 32 -12.60 7.39 -5.96
CA PRO A 32 -13.80 7.05 -5.18
C PRO A 32 -15.03 7.91 -5.50
N ASN A 33 -14.82 9.12 -6.04
CA ASN A 33 -15.89 10.00 -6.51
C ASN A 33 -16.44 9.60 -7.90
N GLY A 34 -15.95 8.49 -8.48
CA GLY A 34 -16.38 7.96 -9.76
C GLY A 34 -15.70 8.56 -10.99
N GLN A 35 -14.81 9.55 -10.81
CA GLN A 35 -14.05 10.17 -11.92
C GLN A 35 -12.85 9.31 -12.32
N ASP A 36 -12.54 9.29 -13.61
CA ASP A 36 -11.32 8.66 -14.12
C ASP A 36 -10.21 9.71 -14.25
N MET A 37 -9.02 9.36 -13.77
CA MET A 37 -7.84 10.22 -13.80
C MET A 37 -6.69 9.51 -14.50
N CYS A 38 -6.14 10.16 -15.55
CA CYS A 38 -4.93 9.71 -16.21
C CYS A 38 -3.72 10.03 -15.34
N LEU A 39 -2.89 9.02 -15.13
CA LEU A 39 -1.70 9.10 -14.29
C LEU A 39 -0.40 9.01 -15.07
N ASP A 40 -0.45 9.19 -16.40
CA ASP A 40 0.75 9.23 -17.24
C ASP A 40 1.69 10.37 -16.81
N ARG A 41 2.99 10.09 -16.81
CA ARG A 41 4.07 10.99 -16.34
C ARG A 41 4.03 11.33 -14.85
N LEU A 42 3.24 10.61 -14.05
CA LEU A 42 3.25 10.75 -12.60
C LEU A 42 4.14 9.70 -11.93
N VAL A 43 4.69 10.09 -10.78
CA VAL A 43 5.35 9.17 -9.84
C VAL A 43 4.32 8.75 -8.80
N PHE A 44 4.11 7.45 -8.64
CA PHE A 44 3.36 6.88 -7.53
C PHE A 44 4.31 6.53 -6.42
N TYR A 45 3.95 6.93 -5.21
CA TYR A 45 4.64 6.53 -4.01
C TYR A 45 3.69 5.71 -3.14
N SER A 46 3.91 4.39 -3.16
CA SER A 46 3.16 3.46 -2.32
C SER A 46 3.85 3.35 -0.97
N CYS A 47 3.34 4.11 0.01
CA CYS A 47 3.74 3.98 1.41
C CYS A 47 3.22 2.65 1.96
N GLN A 48 4.06 1.62 1.99
CA GLN A 48 3.65 0.29 2.44
C GLN A 48 3.19 0.33 3.89
N GLY A 49 3.80 1.16 4.75
CA GLY A 49 3.37 1.32 6.14
C GLY A 49 1.90 1.77 6.31
N ILE A 50 1.36 2.58 5.39
CA ILE A 50 -0.05 3.01 5.42
C ILE A 50 -0.96 1.84 5.02
N THR A 51 -0.62 1.13 3.94
CA THR A 51 -1.39 -0.01 3.45
C THR A 51 -1.36 -1.18 4.42
N GLN A 52 -0.17 -1.52 4.92
CA GLN A 52 0.09 -2.66 5.81
C GLN A 52 -0.43 -2.46 7.24
N ARG A 53 -0.81 -1.24 7.61
CA ARG A 53 -1.46 -0.91 8.88
C ARG A 53 -2.85 -0.29 8.70
N ASN A 54 -3.46 -0.50 7.54
CA ASN A 54 -4.79 0.00 7.25
C ASN A 54 -5.83 -0.66 8.17
N GLN A 55 -6.53 0.16 8.97
CA GLN A 55 -7.57 -0.30 9.89
C GLN A 55 -8.77 -0.93 9.18
N ALA A 56 -9.09 -0.53 7.95
CA ALA A 56 -10.17 -1.15 7.19
C ALA A 56 -9.89 -2.64 6.89
N VAL A 57 -8.61 -3.03 6.81
CA VAL A 57 -8.17 -4.41 6.52
C VAL A 57 -7.82 -5.16 7.80
N TYR A 58 -7.14 -4.51 8.74
CA TYR A 58 -6.60 -5.16 9.95
C TYR A 58 -7.34 -4.83 11.25
N SER A 59 -8.46 -4.10 11.14
CA SER A 59 -9.30 -3.60 12.24
C SER A 59 -8.51 -2.73 13.25
N ASP A 60 -9.04 -2.54 14.45
CA ASP A 60 -8.43 -1.75 15.54
C ASP A 60 -7.03 -2.23 15.96
N LYS A 61 -6.66 -3.43 15.52
CA LYS A 61 -5.41 -4.13 15.80
C LYS A 61 -4.33 -3.89 14.73
N SER A 62 -4.53 -2.94 13.82
CA SER A 62 -3.63 -2.72 12.68
C SER A 62 -2.21 -2.30 13.06
N ASN A 63 -2.03 -1.63 14.21
CA ASN A 63 -0.72 -1.21 14.71
C ASN A 63 -0.13 -2.19 15.76
N GLN A 64 -0.82 -3.29 16.05
CA GLN A 64 -0.41 -4.26 17.06
C GLN A 64 0.22 -5.47 16.38
N PHE A 65 1.27 -6.01 17.00
CA PHE A 65 1.98 -7.19 16.54
C PHE A 65 1.24 -8.47 16.98
N PHE A 66 0.79 -9.28 16.02
CA PHE A 66 0.17 -10.59 16.27
C PHE A 66 0.95 -11.71 15.58
N PRO A 67 1.80 -12.46 16.30
CA PRO A 67 2.75 -13.40 15.69
C PRO A 67 2.12 -14.56 14.91
N GLN A 68 0.83 -14.83 15.10
CA GLN A 68 0.08 -15.89 14.41
C GLN A 68 -0.91 -15.35 13.36
N ARG A 69 -0.86 -14.06 13.06
CA ARG A 69 -1.70 -13.46 12.01
C ARG A 69 -1.31 -13.98 10.63
#